data_AF-X1A0I3-F1
#
_entry.id   AF-X1A0I3-F1
#
_cell.length_a   1.000
_cell.length_b   1.000
_cell.length_c   1.000
_cell.angle_alpha   90.00
_cell.angle_beta   90.00
_cell.angle_gamma   90.00
#
_symmetry.space_group_name_H-M   'P 1'
#
loop_
_entity.id
_entity.type
_entity.pdbx_description
1 polymer ?
#
loop_
_entity_poly.entity_id
_entity_poly.type
_entity_poly.pdbx_seq_one_letter_code
_entity_poly.pdbx_strand_id
1 'polypeptide(L)' 'ILVILRGDGGKMLGLTLKKNTAIKNNLFCLDELELETGDWIDIGAPFQTENRKAFPVTIKSLVFNKEK' A
#
# COMPACT_ATOMS: atom_id res chain seq x y z
N ILE A 1 7.97 0.32 6.91
CA ILE A 1 7.12 1.53 6.94
C ILE A 1 6.08 1.37 5.86
N LEU A 2 4.80 1.49 6.21
CA LEU A 2 3.69 1.51 5.28
C LEU A 2 3.05 2.91 5.35
N VAL A 3 2.97 3.57 4.20
CA VAL A 3 2.29 4.85 4.03
C VAL A 3 1.13 4.61 3.06
N ILE A 4 -0.05 5.06 3.45
CA ILE A 4 -1.26 4.97 2.62
C ILE A 4 -1.80 6.39 2.44
N LEU A 5 -2.10 6.74 1.19
CA LEU A 5 -2.60 8.04 0.80
C LEU A 5 -3.92 7.85 0.06
N ARG A 6 -4.88 8.75 0.32
CA ARG A 6 -6.12 8.82 -0.46
C ARG A 6 -5.91 9.42 -1.85
N GLY A 7 -4.94 10.33 -2.00
CA GLY A 7 -4.62 10.98 -3.28
C GLY A 7 -3.43 10.33 -4.00
N ASP A 8 -3.32 10.61 -5.29
CA ASP A 8 -2.22 10.17 -6.17
C ASP A 8 -0.90 10.91 -5.83
N GLY A 9 -0.07 10.29 -5.00
CA GLY A 9 1.18 10.89 -4.55
C GLY A 9 2.18 9.93 -3.89
N GLY A 10 1.84 8.64 -3.80
CA GLY A 10 2.64 7.60 -3.16
C GLY A 10 3.97 7.40 -3.87
N LYS A 11 3.98 7.43 -5.20
CA LYS A 11 5.23 7.37 -5.99
C LYS A 11 6.19 8.51 -5.66
N MET A 12 5.71 9.76 -5.69
CA MET A 12 6.55 10.93 -5.44
C MET A 12 7.03 10.96 -3.99
N LEU A 13 6.15 10.67 -3.04
CA LEU A 13 6.50 10.58 -1.62
C LEU A 13 7.55 9.50 -1.38
N GLY A 14 7.38 8.31 -1.93
CA GLY A 14 8.32 7.20 -1.78
C GLY A 14 9.71 7.52 -2.33
N LEU A 15 9.78 8.12 -3.53
CA LEU A 15 11.03 8.59 -4.12
C LEU A 15 11.69 9.70 -3.28
N THR A 16 10.89 10.64 -2.76
CA THR A 16 11.36 11.76 -1.94
C THR A 16 11.90 11.30 -0.60
N LEU A 17 11.21 10.38 0.08
CA LEU A 17 11.68 9.74 1.32
C LEU A 17 12.99 9.00 1.08
N LYS A 18 13.07 8.19 0.01
CA LYS A 18 14.29 7.47 -0.35
C LYS A 18 15.45 8.40 -0.68
N LYS A 19 15.19 9.57 -1.29
CA LYS A 19 16.21 10.55 -1.63
C LYS A 19 16.71 11.32 -0.40
N ASN A 20 15.79 11.84 0.41
CA ASN A 20 16.09 12.88 1.42
C ASN A 20 16.18 12.36 2.86
N THR A 21 15.93 11.08 3.11
CA THR A 21 15.99 10.50 4.46
C THR A 21 16.90 9.26 4.49
N ALA A 22 17.14 8.73 5.69
CA ALA A 22 17.83 7.45 5.88
C ALA A 22 16.96 6.22 5.53
N ILE A 23 15.68 6.39 5.20
CA ILE A 23 14.78 5.30 4.84
C ILE A 23 15.07 4.87 3.40
N LYS A 24 15.90 3.83 3.22
CA LYS A 24 16.29 3.33 1.89
C LYS A 24 15.57 2.05 1.47
N ASN A 25 15.03 1.30 2.44
CA ASN A 25 14.49 -0.05 2.28
C ASN A 25 13.19 -0.18 3.09
N ASN A 26 12.43 -1.26 2.85
CA ASN A 26 11.23 -1.61 3.63
C ASN A 26 10.19 -0.47 3.72
N LEU A 27 10.01 0.25 2.62
CA LEU A 27 9.02 1.33 2.47
C LEU A 27 8.00 0.94 1.39
N PHE A 28 6.72 0.92 1.76
CA PHE A 28 5.60 0.88 0.84
C PHE A 28 4.86 2.21 0.92
N CYS A 29 4.70 2.88 -0.22
CA CYS A 29 3.79 4.01 -0.37
C CYS A 29 2.69 3.58 -1.33
N LEU A 30 1.48 3.38 -0.81
CA LEU A 30 0.28 3.09 -1.58
C LEU A 30 -0.55 4.37 -1.67
N ASP A 31 -1.05 4.69 -2.85
CA ASP A 31 -1.88 5.86 -3.13
C ASP A 31 -3.23 5.44 -3.70
N GLU A 32 -4.14 6.41 -3.78
CA GLU A 32 -5.49 6.24 -4.32
C GLU A 32 -6.31 5.15 -3.59
N LEU A 33 -6.04 4.94 -2.28
CA LEU A 33 -6.79 4.02 -1.44
C LEU A 33 -7.74 4.80 -0.52
N GLU A 34 -9.02 4.46 -0.58
CA GLU A 34 -10.02 4.86 0.40
C GLU A 34 -10.38 3.63 1.24
N LEU A 35 -10.20 3.75 2.56
CA LEU A 35 -10.33 2.64 3.50
C LEU A 35 -11.33 3.02 4.57
N GLU A 36 -12.09 2.02 5.01
CA GLU A 36 -13.01 2.13 6.11
C GLU A 36 -12.49 1.41 7.36
N THR A 37 -13.12 1.71 8.51
CA THR A 37 -12.77 1.01 9.75
C THR A 37 -13.12 -0.46 9.61
N GLY A 38 -12.12 -1.33 9.80
CA GLY A 38 -12.28 -2.77 9.68
C GLY A 38 -11.90 -3.33 8.31
N ASP A 39 -11.40 -2.50 7.38
CA ASP A 39 -10.73 -2.98 6.17
C ASP A 39 -9.37 -3.60 6.50
N TRP A 40 -9.06 -4.68 5.80
CA TRP A 40 -7.79 -5.40 5.89
C TRP A 40 -7.02 -5.20 4.59
N ILE A 41 -5.74 -4.87 4.72
CA ILE A 41 -4.81 -4.80 3.59
C ILE A 41 -3.89 -6.01 3.66
N ASP A 42 -3.94 -6.84 2.63
CA ASP A 42 -3.02 -7.93 2.42
C ASP A 42 -1.99 -7.55 1.34
N ILE A 43 -0.70 -7.67 1.66
CA ILE A 43 0.42 -7.42 0.74
C ILE A 43 1.14 -8.74 0.52
N GLY A 44 0.87 -9.36 -0.62
CA GLY A 44 1.44 -10.66 -0.95
C GLY A 44 2.91 -10.60 -1.35
N ALA A 45 3.49 -11.78 -1.59
CA ALA A 45 4.86 -11.89 -2.09
C ALA A 45 5.02 -11.18 -3.45
N PRO A 46 6.19 -10.55 -3.71
CA PRO A 46 6.39 -9.85 -4.96
C PRO A 46 6.44 -10.81 -6.14
N PHE A 47 5.78 -10.43 -7.23
CA PHE A 47 6.09 -10.96 -8.55
C PHE A 47 7.48 -10.45 -8.93
N GLN A 48 8.46 -11.36 -9.00
CA GLN A 48 9.77 -11.02 -9.53
C GLN A 48 9.69 -10.98 -11.05
N THR A 49 9.81 -9.78 -11.61
CA THR A 49 10.22 -9.62 -13.01
C THR A 49 11.68 -9.20 -13.02
N GLU A 50 12.38 -9.42 -14.13
CA GLU A 50 13.83 -9.14 -14.28
C GLU A 50 14.22 -7.71 -13.83
N ASN A 51 13.31 -6.73 -13.96
CA ASN A 51 13.62 -5.32 -13.72
C ASN A 51 12.70 -4.63 -12.69
N ARG A 52 11.64 -5.28 -12.22
CA ARG A 52 10.70 -4.69 -11.24
C ARG A 52 10.11 -5.77 -10.33
N LYS A 53 9.88 -5.38 -9.07
CA LYS A 53 9.05 -6.14 -8.15
C LYS A 53 7.69 -5.47 -8.12
N ALA A 54 6.65 -6.17 -8.54
CA ALA A 54 5.27 -5.77 -8.32
C ALA A 54 4.73 -6.56 -7.14
N PHE A 55 4.06 -5.90 -6.20
CA PHE A 55 3.45 -6.56 -5.05
C PHE A 55 1.94 -6.60 -5.26
N PRO A 56 1.29 -7.78 -5.20
CA PRO A 56 -0.16 -7.84 -5.19
C PRO A 56 -0.67 -7.26 -3.87
N VAL A 57 -1.61 -6.32 -3.97
CA VAL A 57 -2.29 -5.71 -2.82
C VAL A 57 -3.77 -6.05 -2.92
N THR A 58 -4.33 -6.60 -1.85
CA THR A 58 -5.77 -6.86 -1.75
C THR A 58 -6.33 -6.08 -0.57
N ILE A 59 -7.42 -5.35 -0.81
CA ILE A 59 -8.24 -4.75 0.24
C ILE A 59 -9.44 -5.65 0.47
N LYS A 60 -9.66 -6.06 1.73
CA LYS A 60 -10.79 -6.89 2.14
C LYS A 60 -11.62 -6.12 3.16
N SER A 61 -12.88 -5.88 2.83
CA SER A 61 -13.85 -5.28 3.75
C SER A 61 -14.63 -6.38 4.47
N LEU A 62 -14.73 -6.27 5.79
CA LEU A 62 -15.61 -7.13 6.57
C LEU A 62 -17.04 -6.59 6.47
N VAL A 63 -17.88 -7.28 5.71
CA VAL A 63 -19.31 -6.97 5.64
C VAL A 63 -20.04 -7.82 6.67
N PHE A 64 -20.57 -7.18 7.70
CA PHE A 64 -21.47 -7.83 8.64
C PHE A 64 -22.90 -7.70 8.10
N ASN A 65 -23.48 -8.80 7.64
CA ASN A 65 -24.92 -8.86 7.46
C ASN A 65 -25.55 -8.86 8.85
N LYS A 66 -26.09 -7.71 9.27
CA LYS A 66 -27.14 -7.71 10.29
C LYS A 66 -28.34 -8.40 9.65
N GLU A 67 -28.63 -9.64 10.04
CA GLU A 67 -29.93 -10.21 9.70
C GLU A 67 -31.06 -9.34 10.26
N LYS A 68 -32.16 -9.33 9.50
CA LYS A 68 -33.34 -8.44 9.51
C LYS A 68 -33.97 -8.16 10.86
#